data_AF-A0A3M0G1B1-F1
#
_entry.id   AF-A0A3M0G1B1-F1
#
_cell.length_a   1.000
_cell.length_b   1.000
_cell.length_c   1.000
_cell.angle_alpha   90.00
_cell.angle_beta   90.00
_cell.angle_gamma   90.00
#
_symmetry.space_group_name_H-M   'P 1'
#
loop_
_entity.id
_entity.type
_entity.pdbx_description
1 polymer ?
#
loop_
_entity_poly.entity_id
_entity_poly.type
_entity_poly.pdbx_seq_one_letter_code
_entity_poly.pdbx_strand_id
1 'polypeptide(L)'
;MWTYYRDVTLYTLAICFFLGIASSGAFDSFAGGLLNMCVIFGVFGTGLGVLAFSYFQKQQYYMYHNLGFTKKDLILRTWGINLGIGILIALLIAMWI
;
A
#
# COMPACT_ATOMS: atom_id res chain seq x y z
N MET A 1 -13.79 9.13 2.78
CA MET A 1 -12.35 8.92 3.09
C MET A 1 -12.02 7.48 3.40
N TRP A 2 -12.69 6.86 4.37
CA TRP A 2 -12.42 5.47 4.76
C TRP A 2 -12.53 4.47 3.60
N THR A 3 -13.55 4.62 2.75
CA THR A 3 -13.74 3.79 1.54
C THR A 3 -12.56 3.87 0.59
N TYR A 4 -12.12 5.08 0.24
CA TYR A 4 -10.92 5.30 -0.59
C TYR A 4 -9.68 4.66 0.02
N TYR A 5 -9.43 4.92 1.32
CA TYR A 5 -8.29 4.35 2.04
C TYR A 5 -8.32 2.82 1.99
N ARG A 6 -9.46 2.20 2.33
CA ARG A 6 -9.63 0.75 2.30
C ARG A 6 -9.37 0.18 0.92
N ASP A 7 -9.97 0.76 -0.12
CA ASP A 7 -9.90 0.20 -1.47
C ASP A 7 -8.48 0.34 -2.04
N VAL A 8 -7.82 1.50 -1.87
CA VAL A 8 -6.41 1.69 -2.26
C VAL A 8 -5.49 0.74 -1.51
N THR A 9 -5.69 0.57 -0.20
CA THR A 9 -4.87 -0.32 0.62
C THR A 9 -5.09 -1.79 0.27
N LEU A 10 -6.32 -2.19 -0.10
CA LEU A 10 -6.59 -3.55 -0.62
C LEU A 10 -5.88 -3.81 -1.94
N TYR A 11 -5.92 -2.87 -2.89
CA TYR A 11 -5.14 -3.00 -4.14
C TYR A 11 -3.64 -3.07 -3.85
N THR A 12 -3.16 -2.23 -2.94
CA THR A 12 -1.77 -2.24 -2.50
C THR A 12 -1.37 -3.60 -1.92
N LEU A 13 -2.16 -4.14 -1.00
CA LEU A 13 -1.91 -5.43 -0.37
C LEU A 13 -1.89 -6.56 -1.39
N ALA A 14 -2.86 -6.59 -2.32
CA ALA A 14 -2.90 -7.59 -3.38
C ALA A 14 -1.62 -7.55 -4.24
N ILE A 15 -1.21 -6.36 -4.67
CA ILE A 15 -0.01 -6.17 -5.50
C ILE A 15 1.25 -6.59 -4.72
N CYS A 16 1.38 -6.17 -3.46
CA CYS A 16 2.50 -6.55 -2.60
C CYS A 16 2.55 -8.06 -2.35
N PHE A 17 1.41 -8.72 -2.17
CA PHE A 17 1.32 -10.16 -2.01
C PHE A 17 1.80 -10.90 -3.27
N PHE A 18 1.35 -10.48 -4.45
CA PHE A 18 1.83 -11.07 -5.71
C PHE A 18 3.33 -10.85 -5.93
N LEU A 19 3.84 -9.64 -5.68
CA LEU A 19 5.27 -9.32 -5.76
C LEU A 19 6.10 -10.16 -4.76
N GLY A 20 5.58 -10.36 -3.57
CA GLY A 20 6.24 -11.15 -2.55
C GLY A 20 6.28 -12.64 -2.87
N ILE A 21 5.22 -13.21 -3.45
CA ILE A 21 5.27 -14.59 -3.99
C ILE A 21 6.27 -14.68 -5.12
N ALA A 22 6.25 -13.73 -6.07
CA ALA A 22 7.17 -13.73 -7.21
C ALA A 22 8.65 -13.62 -6.78
N SER A 23 8.92 -12.95 -5.66
CA SER A 23 10.28 -12.80 -5.10
C SER A 23 10.63 -13.83 -4.02
N SER A 24 9.76 -14.79 -3.73
CA SER A 24 9.96 -15.80 -2.68
C SER A 24 11.22 -16.67 -2.90
N GLY A 25 11.61 -16.90 -4.15
CA GLY A 25 12.84 -17.65 -4.50
C GLY A 25 14.14 -16.85 -4.34
N ALA A 26 14.08 -15.57 -4.00
CA ALA A 26 15.26 -14.70 -3.88
C ALA A 26 15.80 -14.56 -2.45
N PHE A 27 15.11 -15.13 -1.44
CA PHE A 27 15.44 -14.95 -0.03
C PHE A 27 15.65 -16.29 0.68
N ASP A 28 16.76 -16.43 1.38
CA ASP A 28 17.11 -17.63 2.17
C ASP A 28 16.27 -17.79 3.46
N SER A 29 15.57 -16.73 3.89
CA SER A 29 14.83 -16.71 5.15
C SER A 29 13.44 -16.10 4.99
N PHE A 30 12.43 -16.77 5.55
CA PHE A 30 11.02 -16.34 5.51
C PHE A 30 10.82 -14.93 6.10
N ALA A 31 11.51 -14.62 7.21
CA ALA A 31 11.44 -13.31 7.84
C ALA A 31 12.02 -12.19 6.96
N GLY A 32 13.08 -12.47 6.19
CA GLY A 32 13.67 -11.52 5.25
C GLY A 32 12.72 -11.20 4.08
N GLY A 33 12.01 -12.20 3.56
CA GLY A 33 10.97 -12.02 2.55
C GLY A 33 9.81 -11.15 3.05
N LEU A 34 9.34 -11.38 4.29
CA LEU A 34 8.30 -10.56 4.92
C LEU A 34 8.74 -9.11 5.15
N LEU A 35 9.98 -8.89 5.59
CA LEU A 35 10.52 -7.55 5.76
C LEU A 35 10.57 -6.80 4.42
N ASN A 36 11.03 -7.47 3.36
CA ASN A 36 11.04 -6.90 2.01
C ASN A 36 9.62 -6.54 1.53
N MET A 37 8.63 -7.42 1.75
CA MET A 37 7.22 -7.10 1.44
C MET A 37 6.73 -5.84 2.18
N CYS A 38 7.09 -5.67 3.46
CA CYS A 38 6.70 -4.50 4.25
C CYS A 38 7.34 -3.21 3.74
N VAL A 39 8.62 -3.26 3.36
CA VAL A 39 9.34 -2.12 2.77
C VAL A 39 8.71 -1.74 1.43
N ILE A 40 8.44 -2.73 0.57
CA ILE A 40 7.77 -2.51 -0.71
C ILE A 40 6.39 -1.90 -0.49
N PHE A 41 5.61 -2.42 0.48
CA PHE A 41 4.28 -1.92 0.81
C PHE A 41 4.29 -0.43 1.20
N GLY A 42 5.18 -0.04 2.11
CA GLY A 42 5.28 1.32 2.62
C GLY A 42 5.79 2.33 1.57
N VAL A 43 6.81 1.95 0.79
CA VAL A 43 7.46 2.86 -0.17
C VAL A 43 6.74 2.90 -1.51
N PHE A 44 6.56 1.74 -2.14
CA PHE A 44 6.09 1.64 -3.53
C PHE A 44 4.65 1.15 -3.66
N GLY A 45 4.20 0.30 -2.73
CA GLY A 45 2.91 -0.37 -2.80
C GLY A 45 1.76 0.61 -2.90
N THR A 46 1.78 1.67 -2.08
CA THR A 46 0.69 2.65 -2.09
C THR A 46 0.59 3.40 -3.42
N GLY A 47 1.73 3.67 -4.09
CA GLY A 47 1.72 4.24 -5.44
C GLY A 47 1.04 3.32 -6.45
N LEU A 48 1.34 2.01 -6.40
CA LEU A 48 0.71 1.01 -7.24
C LEU A 48 -0.78 0.84 -6.93
N GLY A 49 -1.18 0.89 -5.66
CA GLY A 49 -2.58 0.86 -5.25
C GLY A 49 -3.39 2.07 -5.73
N VAL A 50 -2.79 3.26 -5.73
CA VAL A 50 -3.42 4.48 -6.29
C VAL A 50 -3.58 4.37 -7.80
N LEU A 51 -2.59 3.81 -8.51
CA LEU A 51 -2.68 3.56 -9.95
C LEU A 51 -3.80 2.54 -10.27
N ALA A 52 -3.87 1.45 -9.51
CA ALA A 52 -4.94 0.45 -9.64
C ALA A 52 -6.32 1.07 -9.39
N PHE A 53 -6.47 1.86 -8.32
CA PHE A 53 -7.70 2.58 -8.03
C PHE A 53 -8.07 3.55 -9.16
N SER A 54 -7.08 4.26 -9.72
CA SER A 54 -7.31 5.17 -10.84
C SER A 54 -7.67 4.46 -12.15
N TYR A 55 -7.30 3.19 -12.30
CA TYR A 55 -7.66 2.37 -13.45
C TYR A 55 -9.08 1.81 -13.30
N PHE A 56 -9.38 1.14 -12.18
CA PHE A 56 -10.67 0.45 -11.98
C PHE A 56 -11.82 1.36 -11.53
N GLN A 57 -11.53 2.38 -10.71
CA GLN A 57 -12.56 3.17 -10.03
C GLN A 57 -12.40 4.68 -10.26
N LYS A 58 -11.93 5.07 -11.46
CA LYS A 58 -11.74 6.47 -11.84
C LYS A 58 -12.97 7.35 -11.58
N GLN A 59 -14.17 6.80 -11.78
CA GLN A 59 -15.43 7.52 -11.60
C GLN A 59 -15.65 8.00 -10.14
N GLN A 60 -15.14 7.27 -9.15
CA GLN A 60 -15.28 7.68 -7.75
C GLN A 60 -14.52 8.96 -7.41
N TYR A 61 -13.49 9.33 -8.19
CA TYR A 61 -12.82 10.61 -7.98
C TYR A 61 -13.76 11.81 -8.15
N TYR A 62 -14.78 11.72 -9.00
CA TYR A 62 -15.77 12.80 -9.14
C TYR A 62 -16.64 12.95 -7.88
N MET A 63 -17.02 11.82 -7.27
CA MET A 63 -17.74 11.82 -6.00
C MET A 63 -16.91 12.48 -4.88
N TYR A 64 -15.63 12.11 -4.75
CA TYR A 64 -14.76 12.72 -3.74
C TYR A 64 -14.47 14.20 -4.00
N HIS A 65 -14.40 14.60 -5.28
CA HIS A 65 -14.27 16.02 -5.64
C HIS A 65 -15.52 16.82 -5.24
N ASN A 66 -16.72 16.27 -5.46
CA ASN A 66 -17.97 16.92 -5.04
C ASN A 66 -18.10 17.03 -3.50
N LEU A 67 -17.41 16.16 -2.77
CA LEU A 67 -17.29 16.22 -1.30
C LEU A 67 -16.23 17.23 -0.82
N GLY A 68 -15.56 17.95 -1.73
CA GLY A 68 -14.55 18.96 -1.40
C GLY A 68 -13.13 18.41 -1.23
N PHE A 69 -12.88 17.13 -1.56
CA PHE A 69 -11.55 16.55 -1.44
C PHE A 69 -10.79 16.61 -2.77
N THR A 70 -9.52 17.03 -2.71
CA THR A 70 -8.64 16.93 -3.88
C THR A 70 -8.02 15.54 -3.97
N LYS A 71 -7.67 15.12 -5.20
CA LYS A 71 -6.97 13.85 -5.43
C LYS A 71 -5.65 13.77 -4.66
N LYS A 72 -4.92 14.89 -4.56
CA LYS A 72 -3.64 14.97 -3.87
C LYS A 72 -3.80 14.72 -2.37
N ASP A 73 -4.83 15.30 -1.75
CA ASP A 73 -5.09 15.12 -0.31
C ASP A 73 -5.41 13.66 0.04
N LEU A 74 -6.21 13.00 -0.80
CA LEU A 74 -6.56 11.58 -0.65
C LEU A 74 -5.32 10.68 -0.72
N ILE A 75 -4.47 10.92 -1.73
CA ILE A 75 -3.25 10.15 -1.96
C ILE A 75 -2.25 10.37 -0.81
N LEU A 76 -1.93 11.62 -0.47
CA LEU A 76 -0.96 11.95 0.58
C LEU A 76 -1.37 11.39 1.94
N ARG A 77 -2.66 11.47 2.30
CA ARG A 77 -3.17 10.89 3.55
C ARG A 77 -3.05 9.36 3.57
N THR A 78 -3.44 8.70 2.48
CA THR A 78 -3.34 7.24 2.38
C THR A 78 -1.89 6.78 2.43
N TRP A 79 -1.01 7.52 1.77
CA TRP A 79 0.42 7.24 1.76
C TRP A 79 1.06 7.43 3.12
N GLY A 80 0.75 8.51 3.83
CA GLY A 80 1.23 8.73 5.20
C GLY A 80 0.80 7.63 6.16
N ILE A 81 -0.46 7.18 6.09
CA ILE A 81 -0.97 6.11 6.94
C ILE A 81 -0.30 4.77 6.60
N ASN A 82 -0.24 4.39 5.31
CA ASN A 82 0.34 3.12 4.89
C ASN A 82 1.86 3.07 5.13
N LEU A 83 2.56 4.20 4.97
CA LEU A 83 3.98 4.31 5.29
C LEU A 83 4.20 4.18 6.80
N GLY A 84 3.39 4.85 7.63
CA GLY A 84 3.46 4.71 9.09
C GLY A 84 3.21 3.28 9.57
N ILE A 85 2.17 2.62 9.04
CA ILE A 85 1.87 1.21 9.33
C ILE A 85 3.00 0.30 8.83
N GLY A 86 3.50 0.56 7.61
CA GLY A 86 4.60 -0.21 7.01
C GLY A 86 5.89 -0.14 7.84
N ILE A 87 6.27 1.05 8.31
CA ILE A 87 7.42 1.23 9.21
C ILE A 87 7.19 0.49 10.53
N LEU A 88 6.02 0.63 11.15
CA LEU A 88 5.73 -0.01 12.44
C LEU A 88 5.82 -1.54 12.33
N ILE A 89 5.24 -2.13 11.29
CA ILE A 89 5.31 -3.58 11.05
C ILE A 89 6.74 -4.01 10.71
N ALA A 90 7.47 -3.24 9.88
CA ALA A 90 8.85 -3.56 9.55
C ALA A 90 9.76 -3.55 10.79
N LEU A 91 9.59 -2.57 11.69
CA LEU A 91 10.31 -2.51 12.97
C LEU A 91 9.97 -3.70 13.87
N LEU A 92 8.70 -4.08 13.96
CA LEU A 92 8.30 -5.26 14.71
C LEU A 92 8.98 -6.51 14.16
N ILE A 93 8.95 -6.73 12.84
CA ILE A 93 9.59 -7.91 12.23
C ILE A 93 11.11 -7.89 12.46
N ALA A 94 11.74 -6.72 12.34
CA ALA A 94 13.17 -6.56 12.54
C ALA A 94 13.64 -6.88 13.98
N MET A 95 12.76 -6.78 14.99
CA MET A 95 13.10 -7.18 16.37
C MET A 95 13.19 -8.70 16.57
N TRP A 96 12.65 -9.49 15.63
CA TRP A 96 12.61 -10.97 15.70
C TRP A 96 13.58 -11.64 14.72
N ILE A 97 14.35 -10.86 13.97
CA ILE A 97 15.42 -11.32 13.06
C ILE A 97 16.76 -11.14 13.76
#